data_AF-A0AA88R9V8-F1
#
_entry.id   AF-A0AA88R9V8-F1
#
_cell.length_a   1.000
_cell.length_b   1.000
_cell.length_c   1.000
_cell.angle_alpha   90.00
_cell.angle_beta   90.00
_cell.angle_gamma   90.00
#
_symmetry.space_group_name_H-M   'P 1'
#
loop_
_entity.id
_entity.type
_entity.pdbx_description
1 polymer ?
#
loop_
_entity_poly.entity_id
_entity_poly.type
_entity_poly.pdbx_seq_one_letter_code
_entity_poly.pdbx_strand_id
1 'polypeptide(L)'
;MEVFKNMIHELEIGKENPDGADQGFIGGYFPDLLDKPLFHPPVNGTKLEGTFRLPLGYQMDASYYCKYGAEMPLVFIQAVFYLGIVAVTRLARPSLSKLCYRRADKSISFIQTGLKVIAVWSILAAYIFPVFIIPHTVHPLVGWSLYLLGASALSSIAVNAFLLPILPVLIPWLGILGTLLVMACPWYPDGVVRALAVFVYAFCCAPILWVSMVKILSCLQVSLEREVFLPRLGESTPPAGFNKLY
;
A
#
# COMPACT_ATOMS: atom_id res chain seq x y z
N MET A 1 4.47 -47.45 -15.23
CA MET A 1 3.88 -47.26 -16.58
C MET A 1 2.36 -47.18 -16.54
N GLU A 2 1.71 -47.91 -15.62
CA GLU A 2 0.26 -47.88 -15.42
C GLU A 2 -0.28 -46.51 -14.97
N VAL A 3 0.40 -45.86 -14.03
CA VAL A 3 0.08 -44.47 -13.60
C VAL A 3 0.07 -43.51 -14.78
N PHE A 4 1.10 -43.56 -15.64
CA PHE A 4 1.19 -42.70 -16.81
C PHE A 4 0.07 -42.98 -17.83
N LYS A 5 -0.29 -44.24 -18.04
CA LYS A 5 -1.43 -44.60 -18.91
C LYS A 5 -2.76 -44.07 -18.36
N ASN A 6 -2.98 -44.19 -17.05
CA ASN A 6 -4.15 -43.61 -16.40
C ASN A 6 -4.17 -42.09 -16.49
N MET A 7 -3.01 -41.42 -16.35
CA MET A 7 -2.93 -39.97 -16.50
C MET A 7 -3.32 -39.53 -17.92
N ILE A 8 -2.83 -40.21 -18.96
CA ILE A 8 -3.23 -39.91 -20.34
C ILE A 8 -4.74 -40.14 -20.55
N HIS A 9 -5.28 -41.22 -19.98
CA HIS A 9 -6.70 -41.54 -20.09
C HIS A 9 -7.62 -40.48 -19.46
N GLU A 10 -7.28 -39.97 -18.27
CA GLU A 10 -8.07 -38.91 -17.63
C GLU A 10 -8.00 -37.56 -18.38
N LEU A 11 -6.86 -37.28 -19.04
CA LEU A 11 -6.73 -36.13 -19.94
C LEU A 11 -7.60 -36.29 -21.19
N GLU A 12 -7.67 -37.50 -21.76
CA GLU A 12 -8.52 -37.81 -22.91
C GLU A 12 -10.02 -37.71 -22.58
N ILE A 13 -10.41 -38.06 -21.35
CA ILE A 13 -11.81 -37.95 -20.89
C ILE A 13 -12.18 -36.49 -20.57
N GLY A 14 -11.21 -35.57 -20.52
CA GLY A 14 -11.46 -34.15 -20.32
C GLY A 14 -12.02 -33.85 -18.93
N LYS A 15 -11.55 -34.57 -17.91
CA LYS A 15 -11.99 -34.36 -16.53
C LYS A 15 -11.79 -32.90 -16.11
N GLU A 16 -12.86 -32.28 -15.63
CA GLU A 16 -12.81 -30.89 -15.15
C GLU A 16 -11.80 -30.78 -14.01
N ASN A 17 -10.80 -29.93 -14.21
CA ASN A 17 -9.78 -29.65 -13.22
C ASN A 17 -10.18 -28.40 -12.42
N PRO A 18 -10.62 -28.53 -11.15
CA PRO A 18 -11.25 -27.46 -10.41
C PRO A 18 -10.32 -26.27 -10.08
N ASP A 19 -9.00 -26.44 -10.18
CA ASP A 19 -8.02 -25.39 -9.92
C ASP A 19 -7.55 -24.65 -11.19
N GLY A 20 -8.03 -25.05 -12.38
CA GLY A 20 -7.72 -24.42 -13.68
C GLY A 20 -6.24 -24.54 -14.12
N ALA A 21 -5.39 -25.24 -13.37
CA ALA A 21 -3.97 -25.41 -13.66
C ALA A 21 -3.59 -26.88 -13.45
N ASP A 22 -2.69 -27.46 -14.24
CA ASP A 22 -2.37 -28.90 -14.26
C ASP A 22 -1.84 -29.53 -12.93
N GLN A 23 -1.94 -28.81 -11.80
CA GLN A 23 -1.36 -29.09 -10.50
C GLN A 23 -2.22 -30.03 -9.63
N GLY A 24 -3.54 -29.84 -9.57
CA GLY A 24 -4.46 -30.74 -8.84
C GLY A 24 -4.46 -32.15 -9.43
N PHE A 25 -4.31 -32.23 -10.74
CA PHE A 25 -4.19 -33.49 -11.47
C PHE A 25 -2.95 -34.29 -11.04
N ILE A 26 -1.76 -33.67 -11.03
CA ILE A 26 -0.51 -34.34 -10.65
C ILE A 26 -0.47 -34.65 -9.14
N GLY A 27 -1.00 -33.76 -8.29
CA GLY A 27 -1.06 -33.94 -6.84
C GLY A 27 -1.92 -35.12 -6.39
N GLY A 28 -2.99 -35.44 -7.13
CA GLY A 28 -3.84 -36.61 -6.86
C GLY A 28 -3.15 -37.96 -7.14
N TYR A 29 -2.23 -38.00 -8.11
CA TYR A 29 -1.50 -39.22 -8.46
C TYR A 29 -0.23 -39.45 -7.62
N PHE A 30 0.34 -38.39 -7.08
CA PHE A 30 1.58 -38.44 -6.31
C PHE A 30 1.45 -37.70 -4.98
N PRO A 31 0.73 -38.26 -4.00
CA PRO A 31 0.55 -37.63 -2.69
C PRO A 31 1.88 -37.45 -1.95
N ASP A 32 2.81 -38.40 -2.09
CA ASP A 32 4.12 -38.40 -1.43
C ASP A 32 5.08 -37.32 -1.97
N LEU A 33 4.74 -36.69 -3.11
CA LEU A 33 5.47 -35.55 -3.65
C LEU A 33 5.25 -34.27 -2.82
N LEU A 34 4.16 -34.22 -2.03
CA LEU A 34 3.90 -33.17 -1.05
C LEU A 34 4.68 -33.39 0.27
N ASP A 35 5.06 -34.64 0.58
CA ASP A 35 5.75 -35.01 1.83
C ASP A 35 7.29 -34.93 1.75
N LYS A 36 7.85 -34.62 0.57
CA LYS A 36 9.29 -34.35 0.39
C LYS A 36 9.56 -32.86 0.32
N PRO A 37 10.74 -32.41 0.80
CA PRO A 37 10.95 -31.55 1.99
C PRO A 37 10.12 -30.25 2.03
N LEU A 38 8.82 -30.33 1.75
CA LEU A 38 7.90 -29.20 1.68
C LEU A 38 7.57 -28.66 3.08
N PHE A 39 7.59 -29.53 4.10
CA PHE A 39 7.09 -29.21 5.44
C PHE A 39 8.13 -29.36 6.56
N HIS A 40 9.27 -30.00 6.27
CA HIS A 40 10.31 -30.26 7.25
C HIS A 40 11.62 -29.60 6.78
N PRO A 41 12.00 -28.43 7.33
CA PRO A 41 13.31 -27.85 7.03
C PRO A 41 14.41 -28.84 7.46
N PRO A 42 15.49 -28.99 6.67
CA PRO A 42 16.61 -29.84 7.07
C PRO A 42 17.20 -29.31 8.37
N VAL A 43 17.38 -30.20 9.35
CA VAL A 43 17.87 -29.89 10.71
C VAL A 43 19.24 -29.17 10.69
N ASN A 44 20.00 -29.36 9.59
CA ASN A 44 21.32 -28.76 9.38
C ASN A 44 21.29 -27.34 8.79
N GLY A 45 20.11 -26.75 8.54
CA GLY A 45 19.98 -25.37 8.04
C GLY A 45 20.48 -25.15 6.60
N THR A 46 20.70 -26.22 5.85
CA THR A 46 21.15 -26.13 4.46
C THR A 46 20.04 -25.60 3.56
N LYS A 47 20.39 -24.68 2.67
CA LYS A 47 19.45 -24.10 1.69
C LYS A 47 18.97 -25.21 0.75
N LEU A 48 17.66 -25.40 0.66
CA LEU A 48 17.06 -26.30 -0.33
C LEU A 48 17.12 -25.64 -1.71
N GLU A 49 17.55 -26.39 -2.73
CA GLU A 49 17.53 -25.97 -4.14
C GLU A 49 16.32 -26.61 -4.85
N GLY A 50 15.55 -25.81 -5.60
CA GLY A 50 14.42 -26.28 -6.41
C GLY A 50 13.15 -25.42 -6.32
N THR A 51 12.13 -25.75 -7.11
CA THR A 51 10.78 -25.12 -7.06
C THR A 51 9.83 -25.98 -6.24
N PHE A 52 9.13 -25.38 -5.27
CA PHE A 52 8.27 -26.09 -4.32
C PHE A 52 6.85 -25.47 -4.37
N ARG A 53 5.83 -26.10 -3.78
CA ARG A 53 4.44 -25.63 -3.87
C ARG A 53 3.80 -25.52 -2.49
N LEU A 54 3.05 -24.46 -2.24
CA LEU A 54 2.27 -24.29 -1.02
C LEU A 54 0.90 -24.97 -1.15
N PRO A 55 0.24 -25.34 -0.04
CA PRO A 55 -1.10 -25.99 -0.04
C PRO A 55 -2.21 -25.23 -0.76
N LEU A 56 -1.99 -23.94 -1.07
CA LEU A 56 -2.95 -23.05 -1.74
C LEU A 56 -2.71 -22.94 -3.26
N GLY A 57 -1.96 -23.86 -3.88
CA GLY A 57 -1.71 -23.86 -5.33
C GLY A 57 -0.68 -22.81 -5.81
N TYR A 58 -0.02 -22.11 -4.88
CA TYR A 58 1.08 -21.20 -5.20
C TYR A 58 2.39 -21.97 -5.36
N GLN A 59 3.03 -21.88 -6.53
CA GLN A 59 4.40 -22.35 -6.72
C GLN A 59 5.35 -21.35 -6.06
N MET A 60 6.11 -21.80 -5.08
CA MET A 60 7.12 -21.03 -4.36
C MET A 60 8.42 -21.84 -4.28
N ASP A 61 9.51 -21.32 -4.82
CA ASP A 61 10.84 -21.93 -4.66
C ASP A 61 11.19 -22.10 -3.16
N ALA A 62 11.72 -23.25 -2.72
CA ALA A 62 11.93 -23.53 -1.28
C ALA A 62 12.98 -22.62 -0.68
N SER A 63 13.86 -22.04 -1.49
CA SER A 63 14.75 -21.00 -1.04
C SER A 63 13.98 -19.80 -0.46
N TYR A 64 12.72 -19.60 -0.85
CA TYR A 64 11.83 -18.59 -0.28
C TYR A 64 11.14 -19.03 1.00
N TYR A 65 10.89 -20.33 1.23
CA TYR A 65 10.30 -20.81 2.49
C TYR A 65 11.27 -20.66 3.68
N CYS A 66 12.54 -21.00 3.50
CA CYS A 66 13.56 -20.74 4.52
C CYS A 66 13.77 -19.23 4.75
N LYS A 67 13.68 -18.40 3.70
CA LYS A 67 13.72 -16.94 3.85
C LYS A 67 12.50 -16.43 4.58
N TYR A 68 11.30 -16.96 4.30
CA TYR A 68 10.07 -16.54 4.97
C TYR A 68 10.21 -16.55 6.49
N GLY A 69 10.68 -17.64 7.08
CA GLY A 69 10.93 -17.74 8.52
C GLY A 69 11.98 -16.74 9.04
N ALA A 70 13.04 -16.49 8.27
CA ALA A 70 14.10 -15.54 8.62
C ALA A 70 13.68 -14.07 8.52
N GLU A 71 12.75 -13.73 7.60
CA GLU A 71 12.26 -12.36 7.37
C GLU A 71 11.09 -11.97 8.29
N MET A 72 10.43 -12.93 8.95
CA MET A 72 9.31 -12.66 9.87
C MET A 72 9.64 -11.64 10.98
N PRO A 73 10.80 -11.71 11.66
CA PRO A 73 11.17 -10.70 12.66
C PRO A 73 11.19 -9.28 12.08
N LEU A 74 11.68 -9.12 10.85
CA LEU A 74 11.74 -7.83 10.17
C LEU A 74 10.33 -7.31 9.85
N VAL A 75 9.42 -8.19 9.41
CA VAL A 75 8.01 -7.88 9.19
C VAL A 75 7.33 -7.37 10.47
N PHE A 76 7.57 -8.02 11.61
CA PHE A 76 7.02 -7.58 12.90
C PHE A 76 7.57 -6.22 13.32
N ILE A 77 8.89 -6.01 13.19
CA ILE A 77 9.52 -4.73 13.48
C ILE A 77 8.90 -3.63 12.61
N GLN A 78 8.76 -3.87 11.32
CA GLN A 78 8.16 -2.93 10.37
C GLN A 78 6.70 -2.59 10.73
N ALA A 79 5.90 -3.59 11.11
CA ALA A 79 4.52 -3.38 11.57
C ALA A 79 4.46 -2.50 12.83
N VAL A 80 5.34 -2.76 13.81
CA VAL A 80 5.45 -1.94 15.03
C VAL A 80 5.84 -0.50 14.70
N PHE A 81 6.80 -0.29 13.79
CA PHE A 81 7.18 1.05 13.34
C PHE A 81 6.02 1.79 12.69
N TYR A 82 5.25 1.14 11.80
CA TYR A 82 4.08 1.77 11.18
C TYR A 82 2.99 2.12 12.19
N LEU A 83 2.70 1.24 13.15
CA LEU A 83 1.79 1.55 14.25
C LEU A 83 2.29 2.71 15.11
N GLY A 84 3.60 2.75 15.39
CA GLY A 84 4.26 3.86 16.06
C GLY A 84 4.07 5.19 15.34
N ILE A 85 4.24 5.21 14.00
CA ILE A 85 3.99 6.40 13.18
C ILE A 85 2.54 6.86 13.29
N VAL A 86 1.57 5.94 13.20
CA VAL A 86 0.15 6.29 13.35
C VAL A 86 -0.12 6.86 14.75
N ALA A 87 0.41 6.25 15.81
CA ALA A 87 0.23 6.75 17.17
C ALA A 87 0.84 8.15 17.35
N VAL A 88 2.09 8.35 16.91
CA VAL A 88 2.79 9.64 17.02
C VAL A 88 2.08 10.72 16.21
N THR A 89 1.64 10.44 14.97
CA THR A 89 0.94 11.43 14.14
C THR A 89 -0.44 11.79 14.69
N ARG A 90 -1.13 10.89 15.40
CA ARG A 90 -2.39 11.20 16.10
C ARG A 90 -2.19 12.06 17.35
N LEU A 91 -1.07 11.88 18.05
CA LEU A 91 -0.74 12.63 19.26
C LEU A 91 -0.03 13.96 18.98
N ALA A 92 0.68 14.05 17.85
CA ALA A 92 1.38 15.25 17.44
C ALA A 92 0.38 16.34 17.04
N ARG A 93 0.59 17.56 17.56
CA ARG A 93 -0.21 18.73 17.18
C ARG A 93 -0.07 18.95 15.67
N PRO A 94 -1.17 19.13 14.93
CA PRO A 94 -1.09 19.39 13.50
C PRO A 94 -0.33 20.69 13.26
N SER A 95 0.59 20.65 12.32
CA SER A 95 1.41 21.79 11.96
C SER A 95 1.40 21.93 10.45
N LEU A 96 0.81 23.02 9.95
CA LEU A 96 1.24 23.52 8.66
C LEU A 96 2.68 23.95 8.86
N SER A 97 3.59 23.31 8.12
CA SER A 97 5.02 23.54 8.21
C SER A 97 5.27 25.05 8.32
N LYS A 98 5.92 25.49 9.40
CA LYS A 98 6.32 26.89 9.67
C LYS A 98 7.28 27.48 8.60
N LEU A 99 7.30 26.91 7.40
CA LEU A 99 8.04 27.33 6.23
C LEU A 99 7.45 28.59 5.57
N CYS A 100 6.19 28.93 5.87
CA CYS A 100 5.52 30.12 5.30
C CYS A 100 5.95 31.46 5.94
N TYR A 101 6.86 31.50 6.91
CA TYR A 101 7.06 32.70 7.72
C TYR A 101 8.22 33.64 7.31
N ARG A 102 8.70 33.65 6.07
CA ARG A 102 9.69 34.69 5.73
C ARG A 102 9.71 35.08 4.26
N ARG A 103 9.09 36.23 3.99
CA ARG A 103 9.45 37.19 2.94
C ARG A 103 9.15 36.73 1.50
N ALA A 104 8.08 37.28 0.92
CA ALA A 104 8.11 38.03 -0.35
C ALA A 104 6.70 38.22 -0.94
N ASP A 105 6.24 39.46 -0.99
CA ASP A 105 4.95 39.91 -1.55
C ASP A 105 4.74 39.63 -3.06
N LYS A 106 5.72 39.02 -3.75
CA LYS A 106 5.67 38.81 -5.22
C LYS A 106 5.69 37.35 -5.69
N SER A 107 5.97 36.39 -4.80
CA SER A 107 6.10 34.95 -5.14
C SER A 107 5.04 34.06 -4.48
N ILE A 108 4.02 34.63 -3.84
CA ILE A 108 2.99 33.90 -3.08
C ILE A 108 2.30 32.82 -3.95
N SER A 109 1.94 33.14 -5.19
CA SER A 109 1.31 32.17 -6.11
C SER A 109 2.23 31.01 -6.49
N PHE A 110 3.52 31.27 -6.64
CA PHE A 110 4.53 30.25 -6.95
C PHE A 110 4.79 29.35 -5.74
N ILE A 111 4.88 29.93 -4.54
CA ILE A 111 5.03 29.18 -3.28
C ILE A 111 3.79 28.32 -3.01
N GLN A 112 2.59 28.87 -3.22
CA GLN A 112 1.32 28.15 -3.05
C GLN A 112 1.21 26.97 -4.02
N THR A 113 1.62 27.16 -5.28
CA THR A 113 1.65 26.10 -6.29
C THR A 113 2.70 25.04 -5.94
N GLY A 114 3.89 25.46 -5.48
CA GLY A 114 4.94 24.55 -5.00
C GLY A 114 4.48 23.70 -3.82
N LEU A 115 3.79 24.29 -2.84
CA LEU A 115 3.26 23.54 -1.69
C LEU A 115 2.19 22.52 -2.11
N LYS A 116 1.29 22.88 -3.05
CA LYS A 116 0.30 21.93 -3.60
C LYS A 116 0.99 20.74 -4.27
N VAL A 117 2.02 21.00 -5.07
CA VAL A 117 2.81 19.95 -5.75
C VAL A 117 3.51 19.06 -4.74
N ILE A 118 4.17 19.65 -3.73
CA ILE A 118 4.84 18.90 -2.65
C ILE A 118 3.83 18.02 -1.89
N ALA A 119 2.65 18.55 -1.56
CA ALA A 119 1.62 17.78 -0.87
C ALA A 119 1.15 16.57 -1.69
N VAL A 120 0.88 16.76 -2.99
CA VAL A 120 0.49 15.66 -3.88
C VAL A 120 1.61 14.61 -4.02
N TRP A 121 2.86 15.05 -4.20
CA TRP A 121 4.01 14.13 -4.24
C TRP A 121 4.22 13.38 -2.93
N SER A 122 3.96 14.01 -1.79
CA SER A 122 4.07 13.35 -0.49
C SER A 122 3.04 12.23 -0.33
N ILE A 123 1.81 12.46 -0.80
CA ILE A 123 0.76 11.43 -0.82
C ILE A 123 1.16 10.30 -1.77
N LEU A 124 1.62 10.62 -2.98
CA LEU A 124 2.05 9.61 -3.95
C LEU A 124 3.22 8.76 -3.40
N ALA A 125 4.21 9.41 -2.80
CA ALA A 125 5.34 8.73 -2.16
C ALA A 125 4.89 7.80 -1.02
N ALA A 126 3.88 8.20 -0.23
CA ALA A 126 3.34 7.36 0.84
C ALA A 126 2.76 6.03 0.35
N TYR A 127 2.22 5.98 -0.88
CA TYR A 127 1.71 4.74 -1.48
C TYR A 127 2.76 3.95 -2.27
N ILE A 128 3.78 4.61 -2.79
CA ILE A 128 4.87 3.99 -3.57
C ILE A 128 5.92 3.37 -2.64
N PHE A 129 6.33 4.08 -1.59
CA PHE A 129 7.44 3.69 -0.73
C PHE A 129 7.29 2.31 -0.07
N PRO A 130 6.12 1.90 0.43
CA PRO A 130 5.94 0.56 1.00
C PRO A 130 6.22 -0.58 0.01
N VAL A 131 6.03 -0.38 -1.30
CA VAL A 131 6.31 -1.40 -2.33
C VAL A 131 7.78 -1.82 -2.34
N PHE A 132 8.69 -0.88 -2.06
CA PHE A 132 10.14 -1.14 -2.10
C PHE A 132 10.69 -1.72 -0.80
N ILE A 133 10.01 -1.49 0.33
CA ILE A 133 10.47 -1.97 1.64
C ILE A 133 10.02 -3.40 1.88
N ILE A 134 8.82 -3.76 1.41
CA ILE A 134 8.22 -5.05 1.74
C ILE A 134 8.97 -6.16 0.99
N PRO A 135 9.50 -7.16 1.71
CA PRO A 135 10.21 -8.25 1.06
C PRO A 135 9.26 -9.05 0.18
N HIS A 136 9.64 -9.26 -1.09
CA HIS A 136 8.89 -10.08 -2.05
C HIS A 136 8.84 -11.57 -1.69
N THR A 137 9.56 -11.99 -0.65
CA THR A 137 9.62 -13.36 -0.16
C THR A 137 8.50 -13.70 0.82
N VAL A 138 7.74 -12.70 1.26
CA VAL A 138 6.67 -12.87 2.26
C VAL A 138 5.38 -13.34 1.60
N HIS A 139 4.61 -14.18 2.30
CA HIS A 139 3.28 -14.61 1.88
C HIS A 139 2.42 -13.41 1.43
N PRO A 140 1.73 -13.48 0.27
CA PRO A 140 1.00 -12.34 -0.30
C PRO A 140 0.06 -11.65 0.68
N LEU A 141 -0.74 -12.39 1.45
CA LEU A 141 -1.64 -11.80 2.45
C LEU A 141 -0.93 -10.98 3.53
N VAL A 142 0.26 -11.42 3.97
CA VAL A 142 1.06 -10.70 4.98
C VAL A 142 1.74 -9.49 4.32
N GLY A 143 2.25 -9.64 3.10
CA GLY A 143 2.80 -8.52 2.34
C GLY A 143 1.75 -7.43 2.06
N TRP A 144 0.52 -7.83 1.71
CA TRP A 144 -0.59 -6.92 1.44
C TRP A 144 -1.06 -6.18 2.69
N SER A 145 -1.20 -6.88 3.82
CA SER A 145 -1.57 -6.23 5.08
C SER A 145 -0.49 -5.24 5.53
N LEU A 146 0.78 -5.61 5.40
CA LEU A 146 1.91 -4.74 5.70
C LEU A 146 1.98 -3.53 4.75
N TYR A 147 1.66 -3.72 3.47
CA TYR A 147 1.55 -2.64 2.48
C TYR A 147 0.47 -1.64 2.86
N LEU A 148 -0.73 -2.14 3.13
CA LEU A 148 -1.87 -1.29 3.51
C LEU A 148 -1.59 -0.57 4.84
N LEU A 149 -0.94 -1.24 5.79
CA LEU A 149 -0.51 -0.62 7.05
C LEU A 149 0.53 0.48 6.80
N GLY A 150 1.56 0.21 6.00
CA GLY A 150 2.60 1.19 5.65
C GLY A 150 2.05 2.39 4.90
N ALA A 151 1.20 2.17 3.90
CA ALA A 151 0.55 3.24 3.13
C ALA A 151 -0.33 4.11 4.02
N SER A 152 -1.12 3.51 4.92
CA SER A 152 -1.95 4.27 5.87
C SER A 152 -1.09 5.05 6.88
N ALA A 153 -0.01 4.46 7.39
CA ALA A 153 0.91 5.12 8.31
C ALA A 153 1.61 6.32 7.66
N LEU A 154 2.16 6.17 6.46
CA LEU A 154 2.83 7.29 5.77
C LEU A 154 1.83 8.36 5.31
N SER A 155 0.63 7.96 4.88
CA SER A 155 -0.43 8.92 4.54
C SER A 155 -0.87 9.74 5.76
N SER A 156 -0.82 9.18 6.97
CA SER A 156 -1.14 9.90 8.21
C SER A 156 -0.15 11.04 8.50
N ILE A 157 1.12 10.89 8.08
CA ILE A 157 2.11 11.98 8.16
C ILE A 157 1.72 13.11 7.23
N ALA A 158 1.40 12.81 5.96
CA ALA A 158 0.97 13.82 4.99
C ALA A 158 -0.33 14.52 5.42
N VAL A 159 -1.29 13.76 5.96
CA VAL A 159 -2.53 14.29 6.52
C VAL A 159 -2.27 15.29 7.65
N ASN A 160 -1.38 14.94 8.59
CA ASN A 160 -1.08 15.81 9.72
C ASN A 160 -0.23 17.03 9.35
N ALA A 161 0.71 16.87 8.40
CA ALA A 161 1.60 17.92 7.94
C ALA A 161 0.90 19.00 7.09
N PHE A 162 -0.12 18.60 6.33
CA PHE A 162 -0.84 19.50 5.42
C PHE A 162 -2.28 19.80 5.88
N LEU A 163 -2.68 19.34 7.08
CA LEU A 163 -4.04 19.48 7.60
C LEU A 163 -5.12 18.97 6.64
N LEU A 164 -4.84 17.85 5.96
CA LEU A 164 -5.73 17.30 4.95
C LEU A 164 -6.89 16.51 5.57
N PRO A 165 -8.05 16.45 4.90
CA PRO A 165 -9.11 15.54 5.29
C PRO A 165 -8.64 14.09 5.07
N ILE A 166 -8.70 13.27 6.11
CA ILE A 166 -8.19 11.90 6.07
C ILE A 166 -8.95 11.01 5.09
N LEU A 167 -10.26 11.22 4.93
CA LEU A 167 -11.13 10.39 4.09
C LEU A 167 -10.70 10.44 2.60
N PRO A 168 -10.57 11.62 1.96
CA PRO A 168 -10.03 11.71 0.60
C PRO A 168 -8.66 11.05 0.42
N VAL A 169 -7.74 11.26 1.36
CA VAL A 169 -6.38 10.71 1.27
C VAL A 169 -6.36 9.18 1.32
N LEU A 170 -7.34 8.54 1.98
CA LEU A 170 -7.50 7.08 2.08
C LEU A 170 -8.35 6.45 0.96
N ILE A 171 -8.92 7.22 0.02
CA ILE A 171 -9.66 6.63 -1.11
C ILE A 171 -8.78 5.70 -1.97
N PRO A 172 -7.52 6.05 -2.33
CA PRO A 172 -6.62 5.13 -3.03
C PRO A 172 -6.36 3.85 -2.24
N TRP A 173 -6.24 3.95 -0.91
CA TRP A 173 -6.09 2.79 -0.03
C TRP A 173 -7.27 1.82 -0.15
N LEU A 174 -8.51 2.33 -0.15
CA LEU A 174 -9.71 1.50 -0.33
C LEU A 174 -9.78 0.88 -1.73
N GLY A 175 -9.39 1.64 -2.76
CA GLY A 175 -9.28 1.13 -4.13
C GLY A 175 -8.29 -0.03 -4.21
N ILE A 176 -7.09 0.13 -3.64
CA ILE A 176 -6.08 -0.93 -3.62
C ILE A 176 -6.59 -2.15 -2.85
N LEU A 177 -7.21 -1.97 -1.67
CA LEU A 177 -7.82 -3.07 -0.92
C LEU A 177 -8.83 -3.85 -1.79
N GLY A 178 -9.70 -3.14 -2.52
CA GLY A 178 -10.64 -3.78 -3.46
C GLY A 178 -9.95 -4.58 -4.56
N THR A 179 -8.88 -4.05 -5.16
CA THR A 179 -8.10 -4.80 -6.17
C THR A 179 -7.46 -6.07 -5.58
N LEU A 180 -6.97 -6.01 -4.34
CA LEU A 180 -6.38 -7.15 -3.66
C LEU A 180 -7.44 -8.21 -3.31
N LEU A 181 -8.65 -7.78 -2.95
CA LEU A 181 -9.78 -8.69 -2.73
C LEU A 181 -10.20 -9.41 -4.02
N VAL A 182 -10.21 -8.71 -5.16
CA VAL A 182 -10.46 -9.35 -6.47
C VAL A 182 -9.39 -10.40 -6.77
N MET A 183 -8.12 -10.14 -6.45
CA MET A 183 -7.02 -11.08 -6.64
C MET A 183 -7.08 -12.30 -5.71
N ALA A 184 -7.58 -12.13 -4.47
CA ALA A 184 -7.75 -13.21 -3.50
C ALA A 184 -9.01 -14.05 -3.72
N CYS A 185 -9.99 -13.54 -4.46
CA CYS A 185 -11.28 -14.19 -4.59
C CYS A 185 -11.16 -15.49 -5.43
N PRO A 186 -11.55 -16.65 -4.89
CA PRO A 186 -11.45 -17.93 -5.60
C PRO A 186 -12.49 -18.08 -6.72
N TRP A 187 -13.50 -17.20 -6.79
CA TRP A 187 -14.52 -17.23 -7.84
C TRP A 187 -14.00 -16.88 -9.24
N TYR A 188 -12.77 -16.37 -9.34
CA TYR A 188 -12.14 -16.09 -10.62
C TYR A 188 -11.15 -17.20 -10.98
N PRO A 189 -11.53 -18.15 -11.86
CA PRO A 189 -10.72 -19.32 -12.17
C PRO A 189 -9.40 -18.89 -12.82
N ASP A 190 -9.47 -18.06 -13.86
CA ASP A 190 -8.32 -17.71 -14.68
C ASP A 190 -7.72 -16.33 -14.35
N GLY A 191 -6.43 -16.17 -14.66
CA GLY A 191 -5.74 -14.88 -14.57
C GLY A 191 -6.32 -13.81 -15.51
N VAL A 192 -6.86 -14.22 -16.66
CA VAL A 192 -7.50 -13.29 -17.63
C VAL A 192 -8.78 -12.70 -17.05
N VAL A 193 -9.63 -13.53 -16.43
CA VAL A 193 -10.87 -13.08 -15.79
C VAL A 193 -10.56 -12.14 -14.63
N ARG A 194 -9.54 -12.44 -13.81
CA ARG A 194 -9.06 -11.54 -12.75
C ARG A 194 -8.60 -10.19 -13.29
N ALA A 195 -7.82 -10.18 -14.36
CA ALA A 195 -7.34 -8.94 -14.97
C ALA A 195 -8.49 -8.06 -15.50
N LEU A 196 -9.48 -8.68 -16.18
CA LEU A 196 -10.68 -7.98 -16.66
C LEU A 196 -11.51 -7.43 -15.49
N ALA A 197 -11.70 -8.22 -14.42
CA ALA A 197 -12.43 -7.78 -13.23
C ALA A 197 -11.74 -6.59 -12.54
N VAL A 198 -10.41 -6.62 -12.41
CA VAL A 198 -9.63 -5.50 -11.85
C VAL A 198 -9.73 -4.26 -12.75
N PHE A 199 -9.72 -4.42 -14.07
CA PHE A 199 -9.88 -3.30 -15.00
C PHE A 199 -11.25 -2.62 -14.84
N VAL A 200 -12.34 -3.41 -14.81
CA VAL A 200 -13.70 -2.90 -14.59
C VAL A 200 -13.80 -2.20 -13.23
N TYR A 201 -13.23 -2.80 -12.19
CA TYR A 201 -13.19 -2.21 -10.86
C TYR A 201 -12.44 -0.86 -10.86
N ALA A 202 -11.25 -0.79 -11.47
CA ALA A 202 -10.47 0.43 -11.57
C ALA A 202 -11.21 1.53 -12.34
N PHE A 203 -11.89 1.17 -13.43
CA PHE A 203 -12.74 2.10 -14.19
C PHE A 203 -13.86 2.69 -13.32
N CYS A 204 -14.54 1.86 -12.54
CA CYS A 204 -15.58 2.30 -11.60
C CYS A 204 -15.02 3.18 -10.46
N CYS A 205 -13.80 2.92 -10.00
CA CYS A 205 -13.15 3.71 -8.95
C CYS A 205 -12.58 5.04 -9.45
N ALA A 206 -12.28 5.18 -10.75
CA ALA A 206 -11.68 6.38 -11.34
C ALA A 206 -12.44 7.69 -11.02
N PRO A 207 -13.78 7.79 -11.18
CA PRO A 207 -14.50 9.02 -10.83
C PRO A 207 -14.44 9.34 -9.33
N ILE A 208 -14.44 8.32 -8.47
CA ILE A 208 -14.35 8.49 -7.01
C ILE A 208 -12.97 9.04 -6.63
N LEU A 209 -11.92 8.50 -7.23
CA LEU A 209 -10.54 8.98 -7.07
C LEU A 209 -10.39 10.43 -7.55
N TRP A 210 -11.00 10.79 -8.68
CA TRP A 210 -10.99 12.15 -9.18
C TRP A 210 -11.66 13.13 -8.21
N VAL A 211 -12.85 12.81 -7.71
CA VAL A 211 -13.56 13.63 -6.70
C VAL A 211 -12.72 13.77 -5.44
N SER A 212 -12.06 12.70 -5.01
CA SER A 212 -11.14 12.72 -3.88
C SER A 212 -9.97 13.69 -4.10
N MET A 213 -9.33 13.62 -5.27
CA MET A 213 -8.23 14.50 -5.65
C MET A 213 -8.67 15.97 -5.64
N VAL A 214 -9.83 16.30 -6.23
CA VAL A 214 -10.38 17.66 -6.20
C VAL A 214 -10.58 18.16 -4.76
N LYS A 215 -11.11 17.31 -3.86
CA LYS A 215 -11.28 17.66 -2.43
C LYS A 215 -9.96 17.94 -1.71
N ILE A 216 -8.90 17.19 -2.04
CA ILE A 216 -7.56 17.42 -1.48
C ILE A 216 -7.03 18.77 -1.95
N LEU A 217 -7.10 19.05 -3.26
CA LEU A 217 -6.62 20.32 -3.81
C LEU A 217 -7.41 21.53 -3.32
N SER A 218 -8.74 21.41 -3.18
CA SER A 218 -9.57 22.47 -2.63
C SER A 218 -9.28 22.72 -1.16
N CYS A 219 -9.07 21.66 -0.36
CA CYS A 219 -8.70 21.81 1.05
C CYS A 219 -7.34 22.48 1.20
N LEU A 220 -6.34 22.09 0.40
CA LEU A 220 -5.03 22.75 0.39
C LEU A 220 -5.17 24.23 0.06
N GLN A 221 -6.01 24.57 -0.91
CA GLN A 221 -6.26 25.95 -1.28
C GLN A 221 -6.87 26.75 -0.12
N VAL A 222 -7.92 26.24 0.51
CA VAL A 222 -8.59 26.91 1.64
C VAL A 222 -7.65 27.05 2.84
N SER A 223 -6.89 26.01 3.16
CA SER A 223 -5.90 26.05 4.26
C SER A 223 -4.81 27.10 4.00
N LEU A 224 -4.35 27.23 2.75
CA LEU A 224 -3.37 28.23 2.34
C LEU A 224 -3.93 29.65 2.41
N GLU A 225 -5.16 29.87 1.93
CA GLU A 225 -5.82 31.18 2.02
C GLU A 225 -6.02 31.61 3.47
N ARG A 226 -6.47 30.70 4.35
CA ARG A 226 -6.66 30.98 5.78
C ARG A 226 -5.36 31.41 6.47
N GLU A 227 -4.23 30.81 6.13
CA GLU A 227 -2.91 31.21 6.64
C GLU A 227 -2.37 32.51 6.02
N VAL A 228 -2.87 32.97 4.87
CA VAL A 228 -2.52 34.29 4.32
C VAL A 228 -3.31 35.41 5.01
N PHE A 229 -4.53 35.13 5.49
CA PHE A 229 -5.37 36.12 6.18
C PHE A 229 -5.04 36.30 7.67
N LEU A 230 -4.63 35.24 8.37
CA LEU A 230 -4.29 35.29 9.81
C LEU A 230 -3.01 36.09 10.22
N PRO A 231 -1.97 36.27 9.39
CA PRO A 231 -0.82 37.12 9.69
C PRO A 231 -1.21 38.59 9.82
N ARG A 232 -2.23 39.05 9.09
CA ARG A 232 -2.68 40.45 9.10
C ARG A 232 -3.38 40.86 10.39
N LEU A 233 -3.86 39.92 11.21
CA LEU A 233 -4.51 40.21 12.49
C LEU A 233 -3.55 40.19 13.68
N GLY A 234 -2.32 39.69 13.48
CA GLY A 234 -1.29 39.58 14.53
C GLY A 234 -0.36 40.80 14.64
N GLU A 235 -0.37 41.70 13.65
CA GLU A 235 0.28 43.03 13.75
C GLU A 235 -0.73 44.02 14.36
N SER A 236 -0.90 43.94 15.67
CA SER A 236 -1.54 45.01 16.43
C SER A 236 -0.74 46.30 16.25
N THR A 237 -1.38 47.27 15.60
CA THR A 237 -1.18 48.73 15.57
C THR A 237 0.08 49.27 16.28
N PRO A 238 0.99 50.01 15.61
CA PRO A 238 2.02 50.75 16.33
C PRO A 238 1.34 51.80 17.23
N PRO A 239 1.83 52.02 18.48
CA PRO A 239 1.24 53.03 19.34
C PRO A 239 1.30 54.39 18.64
N ALA A 240 0.14 55.04 18.53
CA ALA A 240 0.02 56.37 17.95
C ALA A 240 1.00 57.31 18.66
N GLY A 241 1.84 57.97 17.86
CA GLY A 241 2.86 58.89 18.35
C GLY A 241 2.28 59.93 19.29
N PHE A 242 2.82 59.96 20.51
CA PHE A 242 2.66 61.08 21.43
C PHE A 242 3.35 62.29 20.81
N ASN A 243 2.55 63.21 20.25
CA ASN A 243 3.02 64.52 19.82
C ASN A 243 3.47 65.34 21.04
N LYS A 244 4.61 66.02 20.86
CA LYS A 244 5.14 67.09 21.71
C LYS A 244 4.04 68.07 22.17
N LEU A 245 4.14 68.51 23.42
CA LEU A 245 3.89 69.91 23.79
C LEU A 245 4.97 70.37 24.77
N TYR A 246 5.61 71.46 24.36
CA TYR A 246 6.53 72.31 25.10
C TYR A 246 5.71 73.29 25.95
#